data_AF-A0A4R1RJL0-F1
#
_entry.id   AF-A0A4R1RJL0-F1
#
_cell.length_a   1.000
_cell.length_b   1.000
_cell.length_c   1.000
_cell.angle_alpha   90.00
_cell.angle_beta   90.00
_cell.angle_gamma   90.00
#
_symmetry.space_group_name_H-M   'P 1'
#
loop_
_entity.id
_entity.type
_entity.pdbx_description
1 polymer ?
#
loop_
_entity_poly.entity_id
_entity_poly.type
_entity_poly.pdbx_seq_one_letter_code
_entity_poly.pdbx_strand_id
1 'polypeptide(L)'
;MQPSRKPILLCLLATGGILVASPALAGSGGSLPWEGPLEQIQESITGPVAGYIALAAVAIAGGMLIFGGELNDFARRLVYVVLVAGILLGATTIVGLFGATGASIGQTDRQMTVKTPNGGGERIHG
;
A
#
# COMPACT_ATOMS: atom_id res chain seq x y z
N MET A 1 22.35 0.25 31.69
CA MET A 1 20.91 -0.05 31.75
C MET A 1 20.38 -0.13 30.32
N GLN A 2 20.07 -1.33 29.84
CA GLN A 2 19.66 -1.60 28.45
C GLN A 2 18.12 -1.52 28.39
N PRO A 3 17.50 -0.59 27.63
CA PRO A 3 16.05 -0.58 27.49
C PRO A 3 15.64 -1.82 26.69
N SER A 4 14.95 -2.74 27.38
CA SER A 4 14.44 -3.98 26.82
C SER A 4 13.65 -3.71 25.54
N ARG A 5 14.09 -4.30 24.42
CA ARG A 5 13.47 -4.18 23.07
C ARG A 5 12.15 -4.96 22.92
N LYS A 6 11.75 -5.69 23.96
CA LYS A 6 10.59 -6.57 24.00
C LYS A 6 9.22 -5.87 23.87
N PRO A 7 8.96 -4.67 24.43
CA PRO A 7 7.64 -4.03 24.31
C PRO A 7 7.44 -3.39 22.92
N ILE A 8 8.52 -2.95 22.26
CA ILE A 8 8.45 -2.41 20.89
C ILE A 8 8.10 -3.51 19.89
N LEU A 9 8.69 -4.70 20.04
CA LEU A 9 8.37 -5.85 19.19
C LEU A 9 6.91 -6.31 19.40
N LEU A 10 6.41 -6.25 20.64
CA LEU A 10 5.03 -6.64 20.96
C LEU A 10 4.00 -5.68 20.34
N CYS A 11 4.23 -4.36 20.38
CA CYS A 11 3.36 -3.38 19.72
C CYS A 11 3.39 -3.53 18.19
N LEU A 12 4.55 -3.77 17.59
CA LEU A 12 4.68 -3.92 16.13
C LEU A 12 3.93 -5.16 15.62
N LEU A 13 3.96 -6.26 16.38
CA LEU A 13 3.27 -7.51 16.04
C LEU A 13 1.74 -7.37 16.17
N ALA A 14 1.27 -6.63 17.19
CA ALA A 14 -0.15 -6.37 17.39
C ALA A 14 -0.75 -5.47 16.28
N THR A 15 -0.03 -4.45 15.84
CA THR A 15 -0.46 -3.59 14.72
C THR A 15 -0.48 -4.35 13.38
N GLY A 16 0.46 -5.26 13.15
CA GLY A 16 0.49 -6.09 11.94
C GLY A 16 -0.69 -7.07 11.82
N GLY A 17 -1.19 -7.60 12.95
CA GLY A 17 -2.30 -8.58 12.95
C GLY A 17 -3.65 -8.00 12.53
N ILE A 18 -3.87 -6.70 12.74
CA ILE A 18 -5.14 -6.02 12.41
C ILE A 18 -5.29 -5.81 10.89
N LEU A 19 -4.19 -5.72 10.14
CA LEU A 19 -4.19 -5.49 8.70
C LEU A 19 -4.52 -6.75 7.87
N VAL A 20 -4.62 -7.94 8.48
CA VAL A 20 -4.85 -9.23 7.80
C VAL A 20 -6.29 -9.75 7.98
N ALA A 21 -7.19 -8.97 8.59
CA ALA A 21 -8.61 -9.32 8.67
C ALA A 21 -9.29 -9.16 7.30
N SER A 22 -9.28 -10.23 6.49
CA SER A 22 -10.04 -10.28 5.25
C SER A 22 -11.54 -10.29 5.57
N PRO A 23 -12.40 -9.52 4.87
CA PRO A 23 -13.84 -9.59 5.08
C PRO A 23 -14.34 -10.98 4.68
N ALA A 24 -14.78 -11.76 5.68
CA ALA A 24 -15.45 -13.03 5.44
C ALA A 24 -16.84 -12.75 4.87
N LEU A 25 -16.95 -12.80 3.54
CA LEU A 25 -18.21 -12.77 2.80
C LEU A 25 -18.95 -14.10 3.03
N ALA A 26 -19.75 -14.17 4.10
CA ALA A 26 -20.71 -15.26 4.31
C ALA A 26 -21.94 -14.97 3.45
N GLY A 27 -22.07 -15.68 2.32
CA GLY A 27 -23.19 -15.54 1.41
C GLY A 27 -24.50 -16.09 1.99
N SER A 28 -25.55 -15.29 1.86
CA SER A 28 -26.98 -15.63 1.73
C SER A 28 -27.43 -16.96 2.36
N GLY A 29 -27.96 -16.90 3.59
CA GLY A 29 -28.54 -18.05 4.30
C GLY A 29 -29.74 -17.70 5.17
N GLY A 30 -30.62 -16.80 4.74
CA GLY A 30 -31.79 -16.38 5.49
C GLY A 30 -32.74 -17.54 5.84
N SER A 31 -32.87 -17.87 7.13
CA SER A 31 -34.04 -18.58 7.71
C SER A 31 -34.02 -18.73 9.24
N LEU A 32 -32.98 -18.25 9.94
CA LEU A 32 -32.82 -18.51 11.38
C LEU A 32 -32.98 -17.22 12.21
N PRO A 33 -33.80 -17.21 13.29
CA PRO A 33 -34.13 -16.00 14.05
C PRO A 33 -32.94 -15.36 14.79
N TRP A 34 -31.80 -16.05 14.85
CA TRP A 34 -30.54 -15.55 15.42
C TRP A 34 -29.58 -14.94 14.39
N GLU A 35 -29.87 -15.01 13.09
CA GLU A 35 -29.06 -14.35 12.05
C GLU A 35 -29.07 -12.83 12.19
N GLY A 36 -30.24 -12.22 12.41
CA GLY A 36 -30.34 -10.75 12.52
C GLY A 36 -29.47 -10.14 13.63
N PRO A 37 -29.47 -10.69 14.86
CA PRO A 37 -28.55 -10.25 15.91
C PRO A 37 -27.06 -10.47 15.57
N LEU A 38 -26.70 -11.55 14.87
CA LEU A 38 -25.30 -11.82 14.48
C LEU A 38 -24.84 -10.89 13.35
N GLU A 39 -25.72 -10.60 12.39
CA GLU A 39 -25.49 -9.65 11.30
C GLU A 39 -25.32 -8.23 11.84
N GLN A 40 -26.12 -7.80 12.83
CA GLN A 40 -25.93 -6.51 13.50
C GLN A 40 -24.59 -6.39 14.22
N ILE A 41 -24.07 -7.47 14.80
CA ILE A 41 -22.72 -7.44 15.40
C ILE A 41 -21.66 -7.36 14.32
N GLN A 42 -21.82 -8.08 13.21
CA GLN A 42 -20.91 -7.99 12.07
C GLN A 42 -20.89 -6.55 11.50
N GLU A 43 -22.07 -5.99 11.24
CA GLU A 43 -22.24 -4.60 10.81
C GLU A 43 -21.67 -3.60 11.82
N SER A 44 -21.75 -3.86 13.12
CA SER A 44 -21.20 -2.94 14.14
C SER A 44 -19.67 -2.96 14.18
N ILE A 45 -19.05 -4.10 13.86
CA ILE A 45 -17.59 -4.26 13.83
C ILE A 45 -17.00 -3.72 12.52
N THR A 46 -17.72 -3.83 11.39
CA THR A 46 -17.26 -3.32 10.09
C THR A 46 -17.87 -1.98 9.68
N GLY A 47 -18.83 -1.47 10.44
CA GLY A 47 -19.60 -0.26 10.13
C GLY A 47 -19.07 1.03 10.76
N PRO A 48 -19.83 2.14 10.65
CA PRO A 48 -19.39 3.47 11.06
C PRO A 48 -18.98 3.60 12.55
N VAL A 49 -19.55 2.76 13.42
CA VAL A 49 -19.24 2.74 14.86
C VAL A 49 -17.77 2.44 15.12
N ALA A 50 -17.20 1.45 14.41
CA ALA A 50 -15.77 1.14 14.50
C ALA A 50 -14.91 2.34 14.06
N GLY A 51 -15.35 3.08 13.05
CA GLY A 51 -14.70 4.31 12.60
C GLY A 51 -14.63 5.39 13.69
N TYR A 52 -15.73 5.63 14.42
CA TYR A 52 -15.75 6.60 15.52
C TYR A 52 -14.85 6.19 16.69
N ILE A 53 -14.81 4.89 17.03
CA ILE A 53 -13.91 4.37 18.06
C ILE A 53 -12.45 4.54 17.63
N ALA A 54 -12.12 4.26 16.37
CA ALA A 54 -10.77 4.46 15.84
C ALA A 54 -10.35 5.93 15.91
N LEU A 55 -11.24 6.86 15.55
CA LEU A 55 -10.99 8.30 15.65
C LEU A 55 -10.71 8.71 17.10
N ALA A 56 -11.55 8.27 18.05
CA ALA A 56 -11.35 8.55 19.47
C ALA A 56 -10.00 8.01 19.98
N ALA A 57 -9.63 6.78 19.58
CA ALA A 57 -8.35 6.18 19.96
C ALA A 57 -7.14 6.97 19.44
N VAL A 58 -7.18 7.42 18.18
CA VAL A 58 -6.11 8.27 17.60
C VAL A 58 -6.00 9.60 18.33
N ALA A 59 -7.12 10.22 18.69
CA ALA A 59 -7.12 11.48 19.45
C ALA A 59 -6.50 11.31 20.84
N ILE A 60 -6.82 10.23 21.56
CA ILE A 60 -6.23 9.92 22.87
C ILE A 60 -4.74 9.62 22.74
N ALA A 61 -4.33 8.83 21.75
CA ALA A 61 -2.93 8.53 21.49
C ALA A 61 -2.12 9.79 21.16
N GLY A 62 -2.66 10.67 20.31
CA GLY A 62 -2.06 11.97 20.00
C GLY A 62 -2.00 12.90 21.21
N GLY A 63 -3.05 12.93 22.03
CA GLY A 63 -3.07 13.70 23.28
C GLY A 63 -2.04 13.20 24.29
N MET A 64 -1.94 11.88 24.48
CA MET A 64 -0.90 11.25 25.31
C MET A 64 0.50 11.55 24.78
N LEU A 65 0.66 11.69 23.47
CA LEU A 65 1.94 12.07 22.88
C LEU A 65 2.37 13.47 23.31
N ILE A 66 1.47 14.45 23.22
CA ILE A 66 1.76 15.87 23.47
C ILE A 66 1.98 16.13 24.97
N PHE A 67 1.16 15.50 25.83
CA PHE A 67 1.16 15.77 27.28
C PHE A 67 1.85 14.70 28.13
N GLY A 68 2.14 13.51 27.59
CA GLY A 68 2.64 12.35 28.35
C GLY A 68 4.14 12.33 28.65
N GLY A 69 4.84 13.48 28.59
CA GLY A 69 6.26 13.62 29.00
C GLY A 69 7.32 12.99 28.08
N GLU A 70 6.94 12.03 27.24
CA GLU A 70 7.81 11.28 26.33
C GLU A 70 7.87 11.89 24.90
N LEU A 71 7.27 13.07 24.70
CA LEU A 71 7.12 13.72 23.39
C LEU A 71 8.46 13.89 22.66
N ASN A 72 9.51 14.26 23.39
CA ASN A 72 10.84 14.48 22.83
C ASN A 72 11.42 13.19 22.20
N ASP A 73 11.27 12.06 22.87
CA ASP A 73 11.74 10.76 22.37
C ASP A 73 10.89 10.25 21.20
N PHE A 74 9.57 10.44 21.25
CA PHE A 74 8.71 10.10 20.13
C PHE A 74 8.97 10.99 18.90
N ALA A 75 9.05 12.31 19.09
CA ALA A 75 9.31 13.26 18.00
C ALA A 75 10.65 12.93 17.33
N ARG A 76 11.69 12.65 18.11
CA ARG A 76 12.99 12.21 17.58
C ARG A 76 12.86 10.94 16.74
N ARG A 77 12.05 9.98 17.17
CA ARG A 77 11.81 8.74 16.43
C ARG A 77 11.01 8.97 15.15
N LEU A 78 10.00 9.83 15.18
CA LEU A 78 9.19 10.20 14.04
C LEU A 78 10.02 10.92 12.97
N VAL A 79 10.90 11.83 13.37
CA VAL A 79 11.84 12.51 12.47
C VAL A 79 12.71 11.49 11.71
N TYR A 80 13.24 10.47 12.38
CA TYR A 80 14.02 9.43 11.69
C TYR A 80 13.19 8.64 10.67
N VAL A 81 11.96 8.25 11.02
CA VAL A 81 11.06 7.52 10.11
C VAL A 81 10.72 8.37 8.89
N VAL A 82 10.36 9.64 9.09
CA VAL A 82 10.03 10.57 8.00
C VAL A 82 11.25 10.86 7.14
N LEU A 83 12.42 11.06 7.74
CA LEU A 83 13.66 11.31 7.01
C LEU A 83 14.02 10.12 6.11
N VAL A 84 13.93 8.89 6.63
CA VAL A 84 14.19 7.68 5.83
C VAL A 84 13.14 7.52 4.73
N ALA A 85 11.86 7.66 5.04
CA ALA A 85 10.78 7.56 4.05
C ALA A 85 10.93 8.62 2.94
N GLY A 86 11.24 9.86 3.31
CA GLY A 86 11.47 10.97 2.37
C GLY A 86 12.67 10.72 1.46
N ILE A 87 13.77 10.20 1.99
CA ILE A 87 14.93 9.81 1.19
C ILE A 87 14.56 8.68 0.23
N LEU A 88 13.83 7.65 0.67
CA LEU A 88 13.41 6.54 -0.21
C LEU A 88 12.45 7.01 -1.32
N LEU A 89 11.48 7.86 -0.99
CA LEU A 89 10.57 8.48 -1.95
C LEU A 89 11.35 9.35 -2.96
N GLY A 90 12.24 10.22 -2.48
CA GLY A 90 13.10 11.06 -3.32
C GLY A 90 14.16 10.30 -4.12
N ALA A 91 14.62 9.14 -3.63
CA ALA A 91 15.60 8.34 -4.36
C ALA A 91 15.02 7.83 -5.69
N THR A 92 13.72 7.52 -5.76
CA THR A 92 13.07 7.09 -7.00
C THR A 92 13.13 8.17 -8.09
N THR A 93 13.00 9.45 -7.71
CA THR A 93 13.08 10.56 -8.67
C THR A 93 14.50 10.75 -9.17
N ILE A 94 15.50 10.67 -8.28
CA ILE A 94 16.92 10.76 -8.65
C ILE A 94 17.32 9.61 -9.59
N VAL A 95 16.94 8.37 -9.26
CA VAL A 95 17.19 7.21 -10.12
C VAL A 95 16.50 7.36 -11.47
N GLY A 96 15.28 7.91 -11.52
CA GLY A 96 14.58 8.21 -12.77
C GLY A 96 15.32 9.21 -13.66
N LEU A 97 15.93 10.25 -13.08
CA LEU A 97 16.69 11.25 -13.84
C LEU A 97 17.93 10.65 -14.52
N PHE A 98 18.65 9.76 -13.85
CA PHE A 98 19.83 9.09 -14.42
C PHE A 98 19.49 7.84 -15.24
N GLY A 99 18.36 7.19 -14.97
CA GLY A 99 17.87 6.04 -15.74
C GLY A 99 17.25 6.44 -17.09
N ALA A 100 16.55 7.56 -17.15
CA ALA A 100 15.94 8.06 -18.40
C ALA A 100 16.95 8.76 -19.33
N THR A 101 18.05 9.29 -18.80
CA THR A 101 19.15 9.89 -19.58
C THR A 101 20.25 8.90 -19.94
N GLY A 102 20.16 7.65 -19.46
CA GLY A 102 20.95 6.52 -19.92
C GLY A 102 20.57 6.14 -21.34
N ALA A 103 21.14 6.85 -22.32
CA ALA A 103 20.91 6.67 -23.73
C ALA A 103 21.05 5.20 -24.18
N SER A 104 19.99 4.63 -24.78
CA SER A 104 20.13 3.51 -25.70
C SER A 104 20.73 4.04 -27.01
N ILE A 105 22.05 4.27 -27.03
CA ILE A 105 22.77 4.39 -28.30
C ILE A 105 22.76 2.99 -28.93
N GLY A 106 21.69 2.69 -29.65
CA GLY A 106 21.43 1.35 -30.15
C GLY A 106 20.06 1.17 -30.82
N GLN A 107 19.48 2.23 -31.39
CA GLN A 107 18.48 2.05 -32.43
C GLN A 107 18.98 2.73 -33.71
N THR A 108 20.10 2.21 -34.23
CA THR A 108 20.45 2.41 -35.63
C THR A 108 19.35 1.77 -36.45
N ASP A 109 18.50 2.60 -37.03
CA ASP A 109 18.08 2.55 -38.43
C ASP A 109 18.43 1.24 -39.17
N ARG A 110 17.77 0.14 -38.78
CA ARG A 110 17.65 -1.06 -39.61
C ARG A 110 16.21 -1.18 -40.09
N GLN A 111 15.67 -0.04 -40.52
CA GLN A 111 14.62 -0.01 -41.52
C GLN A 111 15.26 0.23 -42.88
N MET A 112 16.27 -0.58 -43.23
CA MET A 112 16.64 -0.75 -44.63
C MET A 112 15.53 -1.56 -45.29
N THR A 113 14.52 -0.84 -45.75
CA THR A 113 13.92 -0.98 -47.08
C THR A 113 14.11 -2.36 -47.74
N VAL A 114 13.36 -3.37 -47.30
CA VAL A 114 12.99 -4.47 -48.20
C VAL A 114 11.68 -4.06 -48.87
N LYS A 115 11.82 -3.16 -49.85
CA LYS A 115 10.77 -2.86 -50.82
C LYS A 115 10.99 -3.78 -52.03
N THR A 116 10.15 -4.83 -52.08
CA THR A 116 9.62 -5.47 -53.30
C THR A 116 10.54 -6.41 -54.07
N PRO A 117 10.03 -7.62 -54.41
CA PRO A 117 9.74 -7.87 -55.81
C PRO A 117 8.23 -8.02 -56.03
N ASN A 118 7.81 -7.39 -57.11
CA ASN A 118 6.46 -7.16 -57.56
C ASN A 118 5.93 -8.47 -58.16
N GLY A 119 4.98 -9.13 -57.49
CA GLY A 119 4.27 -10.28 -58.02
C GLY A 119 3.31 -9.86 -59.12
N GLY A 120 3.84 -9.69 -60.33
CA GLY A 120 3.07 -9.51 -61.56
C GLY A 120 2.87 -10.83 -62.30
N GLY A 121 1.64 -11.05 -62.78
CA GLY A 121 1.21 -12.22 -63.56
C GLY A 121 0.77 -13.35 -62.63
N GLU A 122 -0.45 -13.88 -62.68
CA GLU A 122 -1.17 -14.31 -63.87
C GLU A 122 -2.63 -14.60 -63.45
N ARG A 123 -3.60 -13.87 -64.01
CA ARG A 123 -5.03 -14.23 -63.99
C ARG A 123 -5.43 -14.52 -65.42
N ILE A 124 -5.22 -15.76 -65.86
CA ILE A 124 -5.85 -16.30 -67.06
C ILE A 124 -6.60 -17.59 -66.71
N HIS A 125 -7.91 -17.46 -66.53
CA HIS A 125 -8.85 -18.56 -66.71
C HIS A 125 -10.03 -17.99 -67.49
N GLY A 126 -9.99 -18.22 -68.81
CA GLY A 126 -11.16 -18.32 -69.66
C GLY A 126 -11.44 -19.80 -69.92
#